data_AF-A0A7J9SEW9-F1
#
_entry.id   AF-A0A7J9SEW9-F1
#
_cell.length_a   1.000
_cell.length_b   1.000
_cell.length_c   1.000
_cell.angle_alpha   90.00
_cell.angle_beta   90.00
_cell.angle_gamma   90.00
#
_symmetry.space_group_name_H-M   'P 1'
#
loop_
_entity.id
_entity.type
_entity.pdbx_description
1 polymer ?
#
loop_
_entity_poly.entity_id
_entity_poly.type
_entity_poly.pdbx_seq_one_letter_code
_entity_poly.pdbx_strand_id
1 'polypeptide(L)'
;MKDGTNVQPSSADKSTAIDRVRGILTVNDRQILRTGELERNSRYRIRRRLRSSLLDWPIIDRHLPEGDLERVVENHEDMGAEVIISGLSVMYQMAADLSDKKDYNGPLFEDLLAEAISRSEDESGSITKTDISIEVKHSEPELKEIKQKLETDQATTEEYQYFAKKGNIKGFLQQRVDSGRSLFLRTPKWSDNKIIELDPKQELRKYK
;
A
#
# COMPACT_ATOMS: atom_id res chain seq x y z
N MET A 1 -37.33 36.48 22.01
CA MET A 1 -37.18 35.90 20.66
C MET A 1 -35.70 35.67 20.42
N LYS A 2 -35.26 34.40 20.43
CA LYS A 2 -33.90 33.99 20.11
C LYS A 2 -34.03 32.77 19.20
N ASP A 3 -34.16 33.00 17.89
CA ASP A 3 -33.96 31.94 16.91
C ASP A 3 -32.48 31.92 16.54
N GLY A 4 -31.73 31.13 17.31
CA GLY A 4 -30.39 30.71 16.95
C GLY A 4 -30.48 29.39 16.21
N THR A 5 -30.70 29.43 14.90
CA THR A 5 -30.51 28.27 14.03
C THR A 5 -29.03 27.90 14.04
N ASN A 6 -28.69 26.92 14.87
CA ASN A 6 -27.41 26.24 14.88
C ASN A 6 -27.32 25.37 13.61
N VAL A 7 -26.92 25.97 12.50
CA VAL A 7 -26.61 25.24 11.27
C VAL A 7 -25.30 24.50 11.52
N GLN A 8 -25.39 23.20 11.84
CA GLN A 8 -24.20 22.36 11.83
C GLN A 8 -23.65 22.33 10.40
N PRO A 9 -22.35 22.63 10.20
CA PRO A 9 -21.76 22.58 8.87
C PRO A 9 -21.86 21.16 8.32
N SER A 10 -22.26 21.05 7.06
CA SER A 10 -22.38 19.77 6.35
C SER A 10 -21.06 19.01 6.38
N SER A 11 -21.10 17.67 6.26
CA SER A 11 -19.91 16.82 6.25
C SER A 11 -18.88 17.21 5.19
N ALA A 12 -19.31 17.84 4.08
CA ALA A 12 -18.45 18.36 3.03
C ALA A 12 -17.54 19.51 3.54
N ASP A 13 -18.07 20.37 4.40
CA ASP A 13 -17.39 21.58 4.91
C ASP A 13 -16.25 21.25 5.90
N LYS A 14 -16.32 20.08 6.57
CA LYS A 14 -15.23 19.59 7.42
C LYS A 14 -14.07 19.01 6.60
N SER A 15 -14.35 18.55 5.37
CA SER A 15 -13.35 17.95 4.48
C SER A 15 -12.47 18.97 3.76
N THR A 16 -12.80 20.27 3.84
CA THR A 16 -12.06 21.39 3.22
C THR A 16 -11.60 22.44 4.23
N ALA A 17 -11.85 22.25 5.52
CA ALA A 17 -11.41 23.17 6.56
C ALA A 17 -9.90 23.46 6.46
N ILE A 18 -9.56 24.73 6.20
CA ILE A 18 -8.18 25.20 5.98
C ILE A 18 -7.33 25.10 7.27
N ASP A 19 -7.98 25.17 8.43
CA ASP A 19 -7.31 25.20 9.75
C ASP A 19 -6.88 23.82 10.29
N ARG A 20 -6.67 22.84 9.41
CA ARG A 20 -6.20 21.50 9.82
C ARG A 20 -4.72 21.51 10.18
N VAL A 21 -4.34 20.56 11.03
CA VAL A 21 -2.93 20.29 11.32
C VAL A 21 -2.25 19.71 10.07
N ARG A 22 -0.96 20.02 9.88
CA ARG A 22 -0.16 19.50 8.77
C ARG A 22 -0.30 17.97 8.62
N GLY A 23 -0.68 17.51 7.44
CA GLY A 23 -0.92 16.08 7.14
C GLY A 23 0.32 15.20 6.99
N ILE A 24 1.49 15.79 6.77
CA ILE A 24 2.72 15.03 6.48
C ILE A 24 3.37 14.51 7.77
N LEU A 25 3.78 13.25 7.76
CA LEU A 25 4.55 12.63 8.86
C LEU A 25 5.93 13.28 9.01
N THR A 26 6.31 13.54 10.26
CA THR A 26 7.67 14.01 10.58
C THR A 26 8.69 12.87 10.55
N VAL A 27 9.99 13.20 10.55
CA VAL A 27 11.07 12.20 10.65
C VAL A 27 10.88 11.31 11.89
N ASN A 28 10.55 11.91 13.04
CA ASN A 28 10.29 11.17 14.26
C ASN A 28 9.07 10.25 14.13
N ASP A 29 7.97 10.71 13.51
CA ASP A 29 6.79 9.87 13.28
C ASP A 29 7.13 8.65 12.40
N ARG A 30 7.96 8.82 11.36
CA ARG A 30 8.44 7.71 10.52
C ARG A 30 9.31 6.73 11.30
N GLN A 31 10.19 7.24 12.15
CA GLN A 31 11.06 6.39 12.97
C GLN A 31 10.23 5.54 13.95
N ILE A 32 9.26 6.15 14.63
CA ILE A 32 8.32 5.45 15.52
C ILE A 32 7.54 4.36 14.77
N LEU A 33 7.06 4.63 13.56
CA LEU A 33 6.35 3.63 12.75
C LEU A 33 7.28 2.47 12.33
N ARG A 34 8.56 2.73 12.07
CA ARG A 34 9.54 1.70 11.69
C ARG A 34 9.97 0.82 12.87
N THR A 35 10.07 1.38 14.07
CA THR A 35 10.49 0.63 15.27
C THR A 35 9.32 -0.06 15.97
N GLY A 36 8.09 0.43 15.77
CA GLY A 36 6.88 -0.12 16.40
C GLY A 36 6.65 0.37 17.83
N GLU A 37 7.49 1.25 18.36
CA GLU A 37 7.41 1.80 19.73
C GLU A 37 6.32 2.89 19.83
N LEU A 38 5.07 2.46 19.71
CA LEU A 38 3.91 3.33 19.58
C LEU A 38 3.30 3.71 20.93
N GLU A 39 3.88 4.72 21.59
CA GLU A 39 3.23 5.37 22.73
C GLU A 39 1.88 5.99 22.36
N ARG A 40 0.98 6.15 23.35
CA ARG A 40 -0.39 6.65 23.15
C ARG A 40 -0.42 8.02 22.46
N ASN A 41 0.44 8.94 22.89
CA ASN A 41 0.50 10.30 22.35
C ASN A 41 1.00 10.31 20.91
N SER A 42 2.03 9.51 20.62
CA SER A 42 2.56 9.32 19.27
C SER A 42 1.49 8.73 18.34
N ARG A 43 0.75 7.71 18.78
CA ARG A 43 -0.39 7.14 18.03
C ARG A 43 -1.45 8.18 17.68
N TYR A 44 -1.87 8.96 18.67
CA TYR A 44 -2.89 10.00 18.46
C TYR A 44 -2.42 11.05 17.45
N ARG A 45 -1.18 11.54 17.60
CA ARG A 45 -0.58 12.53 16.69
C ARG A 45 -0.47 12.00 15.26
N ILE A 46 0.06 10.78 15.09
CA ILE A 46 0.23 10.14 13.78
C ILE A 46 -1.12 9.97 13.09
N ARG A 47 -2.15 9.49 13.81
CA ARG A 47 -3.52 9.36 13.27
C ARG A 47 -4.10 10.69 12.81
N ARG A 48 -3.90 11.77 13.57
CA ARG A 48 -4.35 13.11 13.17
C ARG A 48 -3.64 13.62 11.91
N ARG A 49 -2.33 13.40 11.79
CA ARG A 49 -1.56 13.76 10.59
C ARG A 49 -2.06 12.97 9.38
N LEU A 50 -2.14 11.65 9.50
CA LEU A 50 -2.64 10.79 8.41
C LEU A 50 -4.05 11.15 7.97
N ARG A 51 -4.95 11.42 8.92
CA ARG A 51 -6.30 11.91 8.59
C ARG A 51 -6.25 13.24 7.83
N SER A 52 -5.39 14.16 8.24
CA SER A 52 -5.29 15.47 7.59
C SER A 52 -4.70 15.33 6.19
N SER A 53 -3.69 14.47 5.98
CA SER A 53 -3.13 14.23 4.64
C SER A 53 -4.15 13.64 3.68
N LEU A 54 -4.97 12.68 4.13
CA LEU A 54 -6.02 12.10 3.28
C LEU A 54 -7.06 13.15 2.87
N LEU A 55 -7.37 14.09 3.77
CA LEU A 55 -8.29 15.19 3.47
C LEU A 55 -7.68 16.29 2.59
N ASP A 56 -6.35 16.29 2.41
CA ASP A 56 -5.68 17.20 1.48
C ASP A 56 -5.72 16.67 0.05
N TRP A 57 -5.97 15.38 -0.18
CA TRP A 57 -6.03 14.79 -1.53
C TRP A 57 -7.08 15.44 -2.43
N PRO A 58 -8.35 15.66 -1.99
CA PRO A 58 -9.34 16.36 -2.83
C PRO A 58 -9.00 17.83 -3.09
N ILE A 59 -8.11 18.43 -2.29
CA ILE A 59 -7.62 19.80 -2.51
C ILE A 59 -6.53 19.77 -3.57
N ILE A 60 -5.60 18.81 -3.48
CA ILE A 60 -4.54 18.59 -4.47
C ILE A 60 -5.16 18.31 -5.84
N ASP A 61 -6.07 17.34 -5.90
CA ASP A 61 -6.79 16.92 -7.10
C ASP A 61 -7.46 18.10 -7.83
N ARG A 62 -8.16 18.97 -7.10
CA ARG A 62 -8.91 20.09 -7.70
C ARG A 62 -8.11 21.36 -7.99
N HIS A 63 -6.97 21.55 -7.32
CA HIS A 63 -6.29 22.85 -7.31
C HIS A 63 -4.79 22.80 -7.63
N LEU A 64 -4.16 21.63 -7.60
CA LEU A 64 -2.78 21.50 -8.07
C LEU A 64 -2.79 21.45 -9.60
N PRO A 65 -2.01 22.30 -10.30
CA PRO A 65 -1.88 22.21 -11.74
C PRO A 65 -1.39 20.83 -12.18
N GLU A 66 -1.95 20.30 -13.26
CA GLU A 66 -1.65 18.96 -13.80
C GLU A 66 -0.14 18.71 -13.96
N GLY A 67 0.58 19.64 -14.58
CA GLY A 67 2.03 19.51 -14.77
C GLY A 67 2.86 19.57 -13.49
N ASP A 68 2.32 20.07 -12.37
CA ASP A 68 2.99 19.98 -11.07
C ASP A 68 2.71 18.65 -10.37
N LEU A 69 1.54 18.04 -10.61
CA LEU A 69 1.24 16.69 -10.14
C LEU A 69 2.12 15.64 -10.83
N GLU A 70 2.30 15.75 -12.15
CA GLU A 70 3.21 14.89 -12.92
C GLU A 70 4.62 14.90 -12.34
N ARG A 71 5.15 16.10 -12.04
CA ARG A 71 6.48 16.26 -11.44
C ARG A 71 6.65 15.61 -10.08
N VAL A 72 5.59 15.45 -9.28
CA VAL A 72 5.69 14.72 -8.00
C VAL A 72 6.08 13.27 -8.24
N VAL A 73 5.62 12.68 -9.34
CA VAL A 73 5.86 11.28 -9.71
C VAL A 73 7.14 11.13 -10.53
N GLU A 74 7.38 12.04 -11.48
CA GLU A 74 8.52 11.99 -12.41
C GLU A 74 9.88 12.26 -11.76
N ASN A 75 9.94 13.11 -10.72
CA ASN A 75 11.19 13.44 -10.03
C ASN A 75 11.84 12.25 -9.30
N HIS A 76 11.17 11.10 -9.32
CA HIS A 76 11.67 9.85 -8.78
C HIS A 76 11.94 8.88 -9.93
N GLU A 77 13.11 9.04 -10.58
CA GLU A 77 13.66 8.06 -11.54
C GLU A 77 13.41 6.64 -11.01
N ASP A 78 12.64 5.85 -11.75
CA ASP A 78 12.23 4.46 -11.47
C ASP A 78 11.33 4.17 -10.24
N MET A 79 10.94 5.17 -9.42
CA MET A 79 10.04 4.92 -8.25
C MET A 79 8.65 5.54 -8.37
N GLY A 80 8.34 6.29 -9.42
CA GLY A 80 7.02 6.92 -9.60
C GLY A 80 5.85 5.93 -9.53
N ALA A 81 5.95 4.82 -10.27
CA ALA A 81 4.96 3.74 -10.24
C ALA A 81 4.87 3.08 -8.86
N GLU A 82 6.01 2.87 -8.18
CA GLU A 82 6.05 2.24 -6.85
C GLU A 82 5.37 3.10 -5.77
N VAL A 83 5.52 4.43 -5.86
CA VAL A 83 4.83 5.37 -4.95
C VAL A 83 3.32 5.26 -5.13
N ILE A 84 2.84 5.22 -6.38
CA ILE A 84 1.41 5.07 -6.69
C ILE A 84 0.89 3.70 -6.22
N ILE A 85 1.60 2.61 -6.52
CA ILE A 85 1.24 1.25 -6.10
C ILE A 85 1.20 1.14 -4.58
N SER A 86 2.18 1.72 -3.88
CA SER A 86 2.20 1.76 -2.41
C SER A 86 1.00 2.53 -1.86
N GLY A 87 0.63 3.66 -2.47
CA GLY A 87 -0.56 4.44 -2.11
C GLY A 87 -1.85 3.64 -2.27
N LEU A 88 -2.04 3.00 -3.43
CA LEU A 88 -3.18 2.13 -3.73
C LEU A 88 -3.25 0.93 -2.78
N SER A 89 -2.12 0.30 -2.47
CA SER A 89 -2.04 -0.83 -1.54
C SER A 89 -2.51 -0.45 -0.14
N VAL A 90 -2.13 0.74 0.35
CA VAL A 90 -2.58 1.24 1.64
C VAL A 90 -4.08 1.55 1.62
N MET A 91 -4.60 2.15 0.56
CA MET A 91 -6.05 2.40 0.41
C MET A 91 -6.85 1.10 0.39
N TYR A 92 -6.40 0.09 -0.36
CA TYR A 92 -7.00 -1.23 -0.40
C TYR A 92 -7.05 -1.86 1.00
N GLN A 93 -5.91 -1.89 1.70
CA GLN A 93 -5.86 -2.46 3.05
C GLN A 93 -6.78 -1.72 4.02
N MET A 94 -6.87 -0.39 3.93
CA MET A 94 -7.80 0.39 4.75
C MET A 94 -9.26 0.02 4.48
N ALA A 95 -9.64 -0.18 3.22
CA ALA A 95 -10.99 -0.59 2.85
C ALA A 95 -11.28 -2.03 3.33
N ALA A 96 -10.34 -2.96 3.14
CA ALA A 96 -10.45 -4.34 3.61
C ALA A 96 -10.59 -4.42 5.15
N ASP A 97 -9.75 -3.68 5.89
CA ASP A 97 -9.82 -3.59 7.35
C ASP A 97 -11.14 -2.99 7.85
N LEU A 98 -11.79 -2.15 7.03
CA LEU A 98 -13.11 -1.62 7.33
C LEU A 98 -14.20 -2.66 7.05
N SER A 99 -14.16 -3.35 5.90
CA SER A 99 -15.14 -4.37 5.53
C SER A 99 -15.15 -5.57 6.46
N ASP A 100 -14.00 -5.93 7.05
CA ASP A 100 -13.90 -7.05 8.01
C ASP A 100 -14.56 -6.75 9.37
N LYS A 101 -14.96 -5.48 9.62
CA LYS A 101 -15.67 -5.13 10.85
C LYS A 101 -17.12 -5.57 10.75
N LYS A 102 -17.57 -6.36 11.73
CA LYS A 102 -18.92 -6.94 11.80
C LYS A 102 -20.09 -5.98 11.53
N ASP A 103 -19.93 -4.69 11.85
CA ASP A 103 -20.98 -3.67 11.74
C ASP A 103 -20.70 -2.63 10.64
N TYR A 104 -19.72 -2.86 9.77
CA TYR A 104 -19.43 -1.96 8.65
C TYR A 104 -20.31 -2.29 7.45
N ASN A 105 -21.26 -1.40 7.15
CA ASN A 105 -22.12 -1.46 5.97
C ASN A 105 -21.70 -0.43 4.90
N GLY A 106 -20.43 -0.04 4.87
CA GLY A 106 -19.93 0.88 3.86
C GLY A 106 -19.58 0.17 2.54
N PRO A 107 -19.24 0.95 1.49
CA PRO A 107 -18.88 0.40 0.18
C PRO A 107 -17.63 -0.48 0.28
N LEU A 108 -17.56 -1.48 -0.60
CA LEU A 108 -16.35 -2.30 -0.79
C LEU A 108 -15.27 -1.49 -1.50
N PHE A 109 -14.04 -2.01 -1.53
CA PHE A 109 -12.95 -1.32 -2.23
C PHE A 109 -13.27 -1.15 -3.72
N GLU A 110 -13.86 -2.16 -4.34
CA GLU A 110 -14.26 -2.16 -5.75
C GLU A 110 -15.26 -1.05 -6.04
N ASP A 111 -16.25 -0.85 -5.16
CA ASP A 111 -17.24 0.23 -5.28
C ASP A 111 -16.56 1.61 -5.15
N LEU A 112 -15.65 1.76 -4.17
CA LEU A 112 -14.89 2.99 -3.97
C LEU A 112 -14.00 3.33 -5.16
N LEU A 113 -13.36 2.31 -5.75
CA LEU A 113 -12.48 2.46 -6.89
C LEU A 113 -13.26 2.80 -8.16
N ALA A 114 -14.41 2.15 -8.39
CA ALA A 114 -15.28 2.46 -9.51
C ALA A 114 -15.79 3.92 -9.45
N GLU A 115 -16.23 4.38 -8.27
CA GLU A 115 -16.65 5.76 -8.06
C GLU A 115 -15.49 6.75 -8.26
N ALA A 116 -14.29 6.42 -7.77
CA ALA A 116 -13.12 7.28 -7.94
C ALA A 116 -12.74 7.46 -9.43
N ILE A 117 -12.75 6.38 -10.20
CA ILE A 117 -12.44 6.43 -11.64
C ILE A 117 -13.54 7.22 -12.38
N SER A 118 -14.82 6.95 -12.10
CA SER A 118 -15.93 7.69 -12.71
C SER A 118 -15.80 9.20 -12.49
N ARG A 119 -15.47 9.65 -11.27
CA ARG A 119 -15.28 11.08 -10.98
C ARG A 119 -14.11 11.68 -11.75
N SER A 120 -12.98 10.97 -11.81
CA SER A 120 -11.81 11.47 -12.53
C SER A 120 -12.05 11.63 -14.03
N GLU A 121 -12.88 10.75 -14.61
CA GLU A 121 -13.21 10.83 -16.03
C GLU A 121 -14.30 11.86 -16.33
N ASP A 122 -15.30 12.02 -15.44
CA ASP A 122 -16.32 13.06 -15.55
C ASP A 122 -15.69 14.47 -15.55
N GLU A 123 -14.68 14.70 -14.70
CA GLU A 123 -13.95 15.98 -14.64
C GLU A 123 -13.11 16.24 -15.91
N SER A 124 -12.73 15.20 -16.65
CA SER A 124 -12.04 15.31 -17.95
C SER A 124 -12.97 15.73 -19.12
N GLY A 125 -14.27 15.84 -18.86
CA GLY A 125 -15.28 16.22 -19.86
C GLY A 125 -15.68 15.08 -20.81
N SER A 126 -15.18 13.87 -20.59
CA SER A 126 -15.59 12.67 -21.30
C SER A 126 -16.71 12.01 -20.50
N ILE A 127 -17.97 12.20 -20.91
CA ILE A 127 -19.11 11.42 -20.37
C ILE A 127 -19.01 10.02 -20.97
N THR A 128 -18.09 9.22 -20.44
CA THR A 128 -17.96 7.81 -20.75
C THR A 128 -18.50 7.03 -19.56
N LYS A 129 -19.49 6.16 -19.81
CA LYS A 129 -19.90 5.18 -18.80
C LYS A 129 -18.78 4.16 -18.70
N THR A 130 -17.97 4.28 -17.66
CA THR A 130 -16.76 3.46 -17.53
C THR A 130 -17.04 2.23 -16.70
N ASP A 131 -17.17 1.11 -17.41
CA ASP A 131 -17.30 -0.21 -16.81
C ASP A 131 -15.89 -0.75 -16.49
N ILE A 132 -15.42 -0.56 -15.25
CA ILE A 132 -14.17 -1.14 -14.78
C ILE A 132 -14.43 -2.57 -14.30
N SER A 133 -13.82 -3.54 -14.99
CA SER A 133 -13.79 -4.94 -14.55
C SER A 133 -12.38 -5.30 -14.06
N ILE A 134 -12.19 -5.35 -12.75
CA ILE A 134 -10.94 -5.85 -12.14
C ILE A 134 -11.21 -7.27 -11.66
N GLU A 135 -10.64 -8.26 -12.36
CA GLU A 135 -10.69 -9.66 -11.93
C GLU A 135 -9.43 -9.98 -11.12
N VAL A 136 -9.53 -9.96 -9.79
CA VAL A 136 -8.44 -10.42 -8.91
C VAL A 136 -8.64 -11.90 -8.59
N LYS A 137 -7.81 -12.76 -9.19
CA LYS A 137 -7.80 -14.18 -8.88
C LYS A 137 -6.86 -14.45 -7.71
N HIS A 138 -7.43 -14.73 -6.55
CA HIS A 138 -6.69 -15.23 -5.39
C HIS A 138 -6.54 -16.75 -5.50
N SER A 139 -5.37 -17.22 -5.90
CA SER A 139 -4.94 -18.60 -5.68
C SER A 139 -3.90 -18.59 -4.58
N GLU A 140 -4.08 -19.38 -3.52
CA GLU A 140 -2.97 -19.65 -2.61
C GLU A 140 -1.85 -20.34 -3.41
N PRO A 141 -0.63 -19.79 -3.43
CA PRO A 141 0.47 -20.42 -4.14
C PRO A 141 0.76 -21.81 -3.56
N GLU A 142 0.85 -22.83 -4.40
CA GLU A 142 1.21 -24.16 -3.91
C GLU A 142 2.65 -24.19 -3.40
N LEU A 143 2.84 -24.54 -2.13
CA LEU A 143 4.17 -24.58 -1.50
C LEU A 143 5.15 -25.51 -2.24
N LYS A 144 4.64 -26.56 -2.91
CA LYS A 144 5.45 -27.46 -3.72
C LYS A 144 6.01 -26.77 -4.96
N GLU A 145 5.17 -26.00 -5.66
CA GLU A 145 5.59 -25.22 -6.83
C GLU A 145 6.60 -24.14 -6.45
N ILE A 146 6.37 -23.43 -5.35
CA ILE A 146 7.34 -22.45 -4.86
C ILE A 146 8.66 -23.12 -4.50
N LYS A 147 8.64 -24.27 -3.82
CA LYS A 147 9.86 -25.02 -3.51
C LYS A 147 10.63 -25.40 -4.78
N GLN A 148 9.94 -25.87 -5.81
CA GLN A 148 10.56 -26.19 -7.10
C GLN A 148 11.19 -24.94 -7.74
N LYS A 149 10.48 -23.81 -7.76
CA LYS A 149 11.03 -22.54 -8.26
C LYS A 149 12.25 -22.07 -7.46
N LEU A 150 12.23 -22.26 -6.14
CA LEU A 150 13.36 -21.96 -5.25
C LEU A 150 14.54 -22.89 -5.52
N GLU A 151 14.32 -24.17 -5.87
CA GLU A 151 15.37 -25.13 -6.26
C GLU A 151 15.99 -24.81 -7.62
N THR A 152 15.22 -24.20 -8.53
CA THR A 152 15.68 -23.81 -9.87
C THR A 152 16.04 -22.34 -10.00
N ASP A 153 16.12 -21.58 -8.90
CA ASP A 153 16.50 -20.16 -8.89
C ASP A 153 15.58 -19.27 -9.76
N GLN A 154 14.29 -19.65 -9.83
CA GLN A 154 13.24 -18.95 -10.57
C GLN A 154 12.21 -18.26 -9.66
N ALA A 155 12.30 -18.48 -8.34
CA ALA A 155 11.35 -17.90 -7.39
C ALA A 155 11.52 -16.38 -7.26
N THR A 156 10.41 -15.68 -7.00
CA THR A 156 10.46 -14.25 -6.67
C THR A 156 10.74 -14.00 -5.19
N THR A 157 11.04 -12.75 -4.84
CA THR A 157 11.15 -12.30 -3.44
C THR A 157 9.88 -12.54 -2.63
N GLU A 158 8.70 -12.38 -3.24
CA GLU A 158 7.40 -12.59 -2.58
C GLU A 158 7.15 -14.08 -2.33
N GLU A 159 7.46 -14.93 -3.32
CA GLU A 159 7.34 -16.39 -3.19
C GLU A 159 8.29 -16.92 -2.11
N TYR A 160 9.52 -16.40 -2.03
CA TYR A 160 10.45 -16.70 -0.94
C TYR A 160 9.89 -16.30 0.43
N GLN A 161 9.35 -15.08 0.56
CA GLN A 161 8.74 -14.62 1.81
C GLN A 161 7.52 -15.46 2.21
N TYR A 162 6.70 -15.85 1.24
CA TYR A 162 5.55 -16.73 1.48
C TYR A 162 6.00 -18.11 1.97
N PHE A 163 6.97 -18.72 1.29
CA PHE A 163 7.55 -20.00 1.70
C PHE A 163 8.27 -19.91 3.06
N ALA A 164 8.86 -18.76 3.39
CA ALA A 164 9.43 -18.50 4.70
C ALA A 164 8.39 -18.48 5.83
N LYS A 165 7.19 -17.95 5.55
CA LYS A 165 6.09 -17.87 6.52
C LYS A 165 5.30 -19.16 6.65
N LYS A 166 5.13 -19.93 5.56
CA LYS A 166 4.18 -21.05 5.47
C LYS A 166 4.83 -22.40 5.19
N GLY A 167 6.05 -22.41 4.64
CA GLY A 167 6.78 -23.61 4.26
C GLY A 167 7.95 -23.93 5.20
N ASN A 168 8.75 -24.94 4.82
CA ASN A 168 9.96 -25.33 5.55
C ASN A 168 11.20 -24.61 5.00
N ILE A 169 11.26 -23.29 5.19
CA ILE A 169 12.40 -22.49 4.70
C ILE A 169 13.72 -22.87 5.36
N LYS A 170 13.69 -23.23 6.66
CA LYS A 170 14.88 -23.63 7.41
C LYS A 170 15.51 -24.88 6.82
N GLY A 171 14.71 -25.90 6.53
CA GLY A 171 15.18 -27.13 5.88
C GLY A 171 15.71 -26.87 4.47
N PHE A 172 15.04 -26.02 3.69
CA PHE A 172 15.50 -25.63 2.35
C PHE A 172 16.84 -24.89 2.38
N LEU A 173 16.98 -23.88 3.25
CA LEU A 173 18.23 -23.13 3.40
C LEU A 173 19.37 -24.02 3.89
N GLN A 174 19.11 -24.93 4.83
CA GLN A 174 20.11 -25.90 5.28
C GLN A 174 20.59 -26.78 4.12
N GLN A 175 19.68 -27.30 3.29
CA GLN A 175 20.02 -28.09 2.11
C GLN A 175 20.90 -27.30 1.12
N ARG A 176 20.60 -26.01 0.90
CA ARG A 176 21.43 -25.13 0.04
C ARG A 176 22.83 -24.93 0.64
N VAL A 177 22.93 -24.67 1.95
CA VAL A 177 24.21 -24.56 2.67
C VAL A 177 25.04 -25.85 2.52
N ASP A 178 24.42 -27.01 2.74
CA ASP A 178 25.09 -28.31 2.66
C ASP A 178 25.56 -28.61 1.22
N SER A 179 24.81 -28.16 0.21
CA SER A 179 25.18 -28.28 -1.21
C SER A 179 26.18 -27.22 -1.70
N GLY A 180 26.51 -26.21 -0.89
CA GLY A 180 27.39 -25.11 -1.26
C GLY A 180 26.85 -24.20 -2.37
N ARG A 181 25.53 -24.18 -2.61
CA ARG A 181 24.90 -23.37 -3.67
C ARG A 181 24.33 -22.07 -3.10
N SER A 182 24.62 -20.93 -3.75
CA SER A 182 23.91 -19.67 -3.51
C SER A 182 22.41 -19.80 -3.80
N LEU A 183 21.61 -18.88 -3.28
CA LEU A 183 20.18 -18.75 -3.60
C LEU A 183 19.99 -17.50 -4.46
N PHE A 184 19.34 -17.63 -5.61
CA PHE A 184 18.99 -16.47 -6.42
C PHE A 184 17.48 -16.27 -6.45
N LEU A 185 17.05 -15.03 -6.25
CA LEU A 185 15.65 -14.62 -6.29
C LEU A 185 15.46 -13.57 -7.38
N ARG A 186 14.29 -13.58 -8.00
CA ARG A 186 13.87 -12.54 -8.94
C ARG A 186 13.06 -11.48 -8.22
N THR A 187 13.23 -10.22 -8.58
CA THR A 187 12.26 -9.20 -8.17
C THR A 187 10.96 -9.40 -8.97
N PRO A 188 9.79 -9.05 -8.40
CA PRO A 188 8.49 -9.22 -9.05
C PRO A 188 8.42 -8.53 -10.41
N LYS A 189 7.54 -9.01 -11.31
CA LYS A 189 7.44 -8.54 -12.71
C LYS A 189 7.18 -7.04 -12.87
N TRP A 190 6.59 -6.39 -11.88
CA TRP A 190 6.31 -4.96 -11.88
C TRP A 190 7.51 -4.11 -11.42
N SER A 191 8.59 -4.74 -10.97
CA SER A 191 9.88 -4.11 -10.68
C SER A 191 10.88 -4.39 -11.81
N ASP A 192 12.10 -3.83 -11.74
CA ASP A 192 13.20 -3.95 -12.73
C ASP A 192 13.66 -5.38 -13.10
N ASN A 193 12.95 -6.43 -12.64
CA ASN A 193 13.23 -7.84 -12.93
C ASN A 193 14.70 -8.22 -12.65
N LYS A 194 15.23 -7.68 -11.55
CA LYS A 194 16.60 -7.89 -11.10
C LYS A 194 16.74 -9.26 -10.44
N ILE A 195 17.95 -9.81 -10.49
CA ILE A 195 18.31 -11.04 -9.77
C ILE A 195 19.05 -10.63 -8.50
N ILE A 196 18.57 -11.10 -7.35
CA ILE A 196 19.16 -10.90 -6.03
C ILE A 196 19.83 -12.22 -5.63
N GLU A 197 21.14 -12.19 -5.43
CA GLU A 197 21.87 -13.29 -4.82
C GLU A 197 21.82 -13.17 -3.29
N LEU A 198 21.44 -14.26 -2.63
CA LEU A 198 21.42 -14.38 -1.19
C LEU A 198 22.39 -15.46 -0.74
N ASP A 199 23.14 -15.17 0.32
CA ASP A 199 23.97 -16.16 1.03
C ASP A 199 23.06 -17.00 1.95
N PRO A 200 22.87 -18.31 1.66
CA PRO A 200 22.00 -19.15 2.47
C PRO A 200 22.43 -19.26 3.93
N LYS A 201 23.74 -19.12 4.24
CA LYS A 201 24.22 -19.14 5.63
C LYS A 201 23.78 -17.90 6.39
N GLN A 202 23.77 -16.75 5.74
CA GLN A 202 23.30 -15.49 6.34
C GLN A 202 21.78 -15.51 6.52
N GLU A 203 21.06 -15.96 5.50
CA GLU A 203 19.60 -16.09 5.58
C GLU A 203 19.17 -17.07 6.68
N LEU A 204 19.83 -18.23 6.79
CA LEU A 204 19.51 -19.23 7.81
C LEU A 204 19.64 -18.68 9.24
N ARG A 205 20.54 -17.72 9.48
CA ARG A 205 20.70 -17.08 10.80
C ARG A 205 19.48 -16.26 11.21
N LYS A 206 18.66 -15.79 10.26
CA LYS A 206 17.43 -15.03 10.54
C LYS A 206 16.31 -15.91 11.13
N TYR A 207 16.43 -17.24 11.00
CA TYR A 207 15.42 -18.22 11.40
C TYR A 207 15.92 -19.15 12.54
N LYS A 208 16.89 -18.67 13.33
CA LYS A 208 17.34 -19.30 14.58
C LYS A 208 16.55 -18.73 15.75
#